data_AF-A0A821UU64-F1
#
_entry.id   AF-A0A821UU64-F1
#
_cell.length_a   1.000
_cell.length_b   1.000
_cell.length_c   1.000
_cell.angle_alpha   90.00
_cell.angle_beta   90.00
_cell.angle_gamma   90.00
#
_symmetry.space_group_name_H-M   'P 1'
#
loop_
_entity.id
_entity.type
_entity.pdbx_description
1 polymer ?
#
loop_
_entity_poly.entity_id
_entity_poly.type
_entity_poly.pdbx_seq_one_letter_code
_entity_poly.pdbx_strand_id
1 'polypeptide(L)'
;MNDEKYFTLTNESVSTNRGFYTSDPSATPSEVKFKRTQKYPAKLLGWTAISEKEISKPFFAKQTQAISERAYLKKCIKARLMPFLNSYHNIEKVLFWPDLVPKEKYPQNCHQARPIETIGQILEEKVYGGGWEAKTIDQLKRRIQRQLKRIDMKSVQAMFSSIRKQLRKIAHKGPFAACSF
;
A
#
# COMPACT_ATOMS: atom_id res chain seq x y z
N MET A 1 4.27 3.61 -6.22
CA MET A 1 3.81 3.67 -4.83
C MET A 1 4.99 3.40 -3.95
N ASN A 2 5.13 4.28 -2.95
CA ASN A 2 6.17 4.15 -1.96
C ASN A 2 5.98 2.84 -1.19
N ASP A 3 7.02 2.41 -0.49
CA ASP A 3 6.92 1.52 0.66
C ASP A 3 5.96 2.02 1.75
N GLU A 4 5.42 3.23 1.55
CA GLU A 4 4.33 3.85 2.27
C GLU A 4 2.99 3.78 1.50
N LYS A 5 1.90 3.41 2.20
CA LYS A 5 0.54 3.41 1.67
C LYS A 5 -0.43 4.15 2.58
N TYR A 6 -1.27 5.01 2.02
CA TYR A 6 -2.35 5.68 2.74
C TYR A 6 -3.61 4.80 2.76
N PHE A 7 -4.21 4.67 3.95
CA PHE A 7 -5.52 4.05 4.16
C PHE A 7 -6.49 5.07 4.73
N THR A 8 -7.70 5.15 4.19
CA THR A 8 -8.78 6.01 4.71
C THR A 8 -9.75 5.22 5.58
N LEU A 9 -10.59 5.92 6.36
CA LEU A 9 -11.62 5.25 7.16
C LEU A 9 -12.66 4.50 6.31
N THR A 10 -12.97 5.03 5.14
CA THR A 10 -13.87 4.42 4.15
C THR A 10 -13.16 4.29 2.81
N ASN A 11 -13.55 3.32 1.99
CA ASN A 11 -12.87 3.07 0.72
C ASN A 11 -13.45 3.92 -0.44
N GLU A 12 -13.06 5.18 -0.55
CA GLU A 12 -13.51 6.07 -1.63
C GLU A 12 -12.96 5.70 -3.02
N SER A 13 -11.95 4.81 -3.10
CA SER A 13 -11.32 4.40 -4.37
C SER A 13 -12.12 3.36 -5.15
N VAL A 14 -13.06 2.67 -4.49
CA VAL A 14 -14.13 1.94 -5.20
C VAL A 14 -15.22 2.96 -5.47
N SER A 15 -15.54 3.19 -6.75
CA SER A 15 -16.68 3.99 -7.23
C SER A 15 -17.99 3.39 -6.75
N THR A 16 -18.20 3.41 -5.45
CA THR A 16 -19.49 3.23 -4.84
C THR A 16 -20.27 4.48 -5.21
N ASN A 17 -21.49 4.30 -5.71
CA ASN A 17 -22.45 5.38 -6.00
C ASN A 17 -22.80 6.14 -4.71
N ARG A 18 -21.84 6.88 -4.14
CA ARG A 18 -21.99 7.69 -2.93
C ARG A 18 -22.48 9.09 -3.23
N GLY A 19 -22.54 9.47 -4.51
CA GLY A 19 -23.39 10.56 -4.97
C GLY A 19 -24.85 10.11 -4.97
N PHE A 20 -25.77 11.05 -4.83
CA PHE A 20 -27.17 10.79 -5.12
C PHE A 20 -27.44 11.09 -6.59
N TYR A 21 -28.25 10.25 -7.22
CA TYR A 21 -28.82 10.54 -8.54
C TYR A 21 -30.29 10.86 -8.31
N THR A 22 -30.75 12.00 -8.80
CA THR A 22 -32.18 12.36 -8.75
C THR A 22 -32.60 12.92 -10.10
N SER A 23 -33.78 12.51 -10.55
CA SER A 23 -34.47 13.15 -11.67
C SER A 23 -35.22 14.41 -11.24
N ASP A 24 -35.44 14.58 -9.92
CA ASP A 24 -36.10 15.74 -9.34
C ASP A 24 -35.29 16.33 -8.16
N PRO A 25 -34.45 17.33 -8.44
CA PRO A 25 -33.72 18.04 -7.41
C PRO A 25 -34.65 18.71 -6.40
N SER A 26 -35.88 19.10 -6.74
CA SER A 26 -36.76 19.82 -5.80
C SER A 26 -37.26 18.92 -4.67
N ALA A 27 -37.64 17.68 -4.99
CA ALA A 27 -38.12 16.67 -4.04
C ALA A 27 -37.02 16.00 -3.19
N THR A 28 -35.74 16.26 -3.48
CA THR A 28 -34.64 15.57 -2.80
C THR A 28 -34.36 16.18 -1.41
N PRO A 29 -34.29 15.38 -0.33
CA PRO A 29 -34.02 15.87 1.02
C PRO A 29 -32.70 16.65 1.13
N SER A 30 -32.70 17.72 1.91
CA SER A 30 -31.53 18.60 2.11
C SER A 30 -30.31 17.85 2.64
N GLU A 31 -30.50 16.83 3.48
CA GLU A 31 -29.44 15.98 4.04
C GLU A 31 -28.66 15.20 2.97
N VAL A 32 -29.34 14.88 1.85
CA VAL A 32 -28.76 14.16 0.72
C VAL A 32 -28.09 15.14 -0.25
N LYS A 33 -28.71 16.31 -0.49
CA LYS A 33 -28.15 17.39 -1.31
C LYS A 33 -26.88 17.99 -0.73
N PHE A 34 -26.88 18.25 0.57
CA PHE A 34 -25.85 19.00 1.28
C PHE A 34 -25.09 18.09 2.25
N LYS A 35 -24.49 17.02 1.71
CA LYS A 35 -23.62 16.16 2.51
C LYS A 35 -22.29 16.88 2.74
N ARG A 36 -22.04 17.32 3.97
CA ARG A 36 -20.74 17.87 4.36
C ARG A 36 -19.66 16.81 4.21
N THR A 37 -18.77 17.00 3.24
CA THR A 37 -17.55 16.20 3.08
C THR A 37 -16.36 16.97 3.65
N GLN A 38 -15.56 16.32 4.49
CA GLN A 38 -14.31 16.91 4.95
C GLN A 38 -13.31 16.92 3.80
N LYS A 39 -12.75 18.10 3.45
CA LYS A 39 -11.81 18.27 2.32
C LYS A 39 -10.59 17.33 2.40
N TYR A 40 -10.22 16.90 3.61
CA TYR A 40 -9.20 15.88 3.84
C TYR A 40 -9.74 14.83 4.83
N PRO A 41 -10.19 13.67 4.34
CA PRO A 41 -10.60 12.59 5.23
C PRO A 41 -9.41 12.11 6.06
N ALA A 42 -9.71 11.62 7.25
CA ALA A 42 -8.81 10.85 8.09
C ALA A 42 -8.01 9.79 7.29
N LYS A 43 -6.68 9.98 7.12
CA LYS A 43 -5.77 9.03 6.46
C LYS A 43 -4.79 8.37 7.44
N LEU A 44 -4.41 7.13 7.22
CA LEU A 44 -3.39 6.43 8.00
C LEU A 44 -2.27 6.04 7.04
N LEU A 45 -1.07 6.58 7.26
CA LEU A 45 0.10 6.21 6.47
C LEU A 45 0.76 4.98 7.08
N GLY A 46 0.75 3.87 6.34
CA GLY A 46 1.36 2.61 6.74
C GLY A 46 2.66 2.35 5.99
N TRP A 47 3.69 1.85 6.68
CA TRP A 47 4.94 1.38 6.08
C TRP A 47 5.19 -0.08 6.46
N THR A 48 5.66 -0.91 5.52
CA THR A 48 6.11 -2.28 5.81
C THR A 48 7.14 -2.76 4.79
N ALA A 49 8.09 -3.58 5.23
CA ALA A 49 8.98 -4.35 4.38
C ALA A 49 8.40 -5.74 4.07
N ILE A 50 8.69 -6.26 2.87
CA ILE A 50 8.22 -7.55 2.37
C ILE A 50 9.38 -8.28 1.67
N SER A 51 9.41 -9.60 1.79
CA SER A 51 10.34 -10.49 1.06
C SER A 51 9.62 -11.78 0.65
N GLU A 52 10.29 -12.67 -0.10
CA GLU A 52 9.74 -14.00 -0.39
C GLU A 52 9.54 -14.87 0.86
N LYS A 53 10.17 -14.52 1.98
CA LYS A 53 10.10 -15.31 3.21
C LYS A 53 8.98 -14.89 4.14
N GLU A 54 8.79 -13.58 4.31
CA GLU A 54 7.88 -13.05 5.33
C GLU A 54 7.52 -11.56 5.07
N ILE A 55 6.50 -11.07 5.77
CA ILE A 55 6.12 -9.64 5.83
C ILE A 55 6.47 -9.05 7.21
N SER A 56 7.15 -7.91 7.23
CA SER A 56 7.56 -7.24 8.47
C SER A 56 6.38 -6.68 9.27
N LYS A 57 6.62 -6.33 10.55
CA LYS A 57 5.62 -5.62 11.36
C LYS A 57 5.41 -4.20 10.80
N PRO A 58 4.16 -3.76 10.52
CA PRO A 58 3.94 -2.45 9.94
C PRO A 58 4.23 -1.30 10.93
N PHE A 59 4.63 -0.15 10.39
CA PHE A 59 4.61 1.15 11.07
C PHE A 59 3.39 1.93 10.61
N PHE A 60 2.83 2.75 11.50
CA PHE A 60 1.76 3.66 11.14
C PHE A 60 2.10 5.06 11.64
N ALA A 61 2.12 6.04 10.74
CA ALA A 61 2.28 7.45 11.06
C ALA A 61 0.92 8.13 11.22
N LYS A 62 0.86 9.19 12.03
CA LYS A 62 -0.37 9.96 12.28
C LYS A 62 -0.80 10.74 11.04
N GLN A 63 -2.11 11.03 10.99
CA GLN A 63 -2.94 11.39 9.84
C GLN A 63 -2.45 12.45 8.84
N THR A 64 -1.54 13.34 9.23
CA THR A 64 -1.28 14.58 8.49
C THR A 64 0.18 14.80 8.11
N GLN A 65 1.09 13.91 8.50
CA GLN A 65 2.52 14.10 8.25
C GLN A 65 3.08 12.97 7.39
N ALA A 66 3.77 13.36 6.32
CA ALA A 66 4.72 12.48 5.67
C ALA A 66 5.73 11.94 6.70
N ILE A 67 6.28 10.74 6.48
CA ILE A 67 7.29 10.21 7.39
C ILE A 67 8.54 11.07 7.23
N SER A 68 8.93 11.78 8.29
CA SER A 68 10.20 12.51 8.28
C SER A 68 11.38 11.54 8.18
N GLU A 69 12.50 11.97 7.60
CA GLU A 69 13.71 11.15 7.49
C GLU A 69 14.11 10.52 8.85
N ARG A 70 14.07 11.32 9.92
CA ARG A 70 14.35 10.84 11.29
C ARG A 70 13.36 9.76 11.73
N ALA A 71 12.08 9.92 11.44
CA ALA A 71 11.07 8.92 11.76
C ALA A 71 11.26 7.66 10.91
N TYR A 72 11.59 7.80 9.63
CA TYR A 72 11.85 6.70 8.71
C TYR A 72 13.04 5.87 9.18
N LEU A 73 14.20 6.50 9.43
CA LEU A 73 15.40 5.83 9.95
C LEU A 73 15.14 5.13 11.30
N LYS A 74 14.49 5.82 12.25
CA LYS A 74 14.28 5.28 13.60
C LYS A 74 13.20 4.20 13.65
N LYS A 75 12.06 4.41 12.96
CA LYS A 75 10.85 3.60 13.10
C LYS A 75 10.70 2.56 11.99
N CYS A 76 11.06 2.88 10.75
CA CYS A 76 10.96 1.97 9.62
C CYS A 76 12.22 1.11 9.51
N ILE A 77 13.39 1.74 9.44
CA ILE A 77 14.64 1.00 9.25
C ILE A 77 15.10 0.29 10.52
N LYS A 78 15.50 1.05 11.56
CA LYS A 78 16.12 0.47 12.76
C LYS A 78 15.18 -0.42 13.57
N ALA A 79 13.93 -0.01 13.74
CA ALA A 79 12.98 -0.72 14.62
C ALA A 79 12.19 -1.85 13.92
N ARG A 80 12.23 -1.94 12.58
CA ARG A 80 11.42 -2.93 11.83
C ARG A 80 12.23 -3.67 10.77
N LEU A 81 12.84 -2.95 9.82
CA LEU A 81 13.63 -3.58 8.76
C LEU A 81 14.79 -4.38 9.34
N MET A 82 15.59 -3.79 10.23
CA MET A 82 16.78 -4.47 10.77
C MET A 82 16.42 -5.76 11.55
N PRO A 83 15.46 -5.75 12.49
CA PRO A 83 15.00 -7.00 13.11
C PRO A 83 14.46 -8.02 12.11
N PHE A 84 13.67 -7.57 11.13
CA PHE A 84 13.12 -8.43 10.09
C PHE A 84 14.21 -9.10 9.25
N LEU A 85 15.22 -8.35 8.82
CA LEU A 85 16.35 -8.90 8.07
C LEU A 85 17.14 -9.89 8.92
N ASN A 86 17.47 -9.52 10.17
CA ASN A 86 18.19 -10.41 11.09
C ASN A 86 17.45 -11.73 11.37
N SER A 87 16.12 -11.72 11.37
CA SER A 87 15.33 -12.92 11.65
C SER A 87 15.19 -13.87 10.44
N TYR A 88 15.15 -13.33 9.22
CA TYR A 88 14.77 -14.13 8.05
C TYR A 88 15.85 -14.21 6.97
N HIS A 89 16.84 -13.32 6.96
CA HIS A 89 17.75 -13.13 5.84
C HIS A 89 19.21 -13.05 6.28
N ASN A 90 20.13 -13.45 5.39
CA ASN A 90 21.51 -13.06 5.50
C ASN A 90 21.65 -11.67 4.86
N ILE A 91 21.88 -10.64 5.68
CA ILE A 91 21.92 -9.23 5.26
C ILE A 91 22.88 -8.99 4.09
N GLU A 92 24.01 -9.69 4.03
CA GLU A 92 25.00 -9.53 2.96
C GLU A 92 24.47 -9.93 1.58
N LYS A 93 23.39 -10.71 1.53
CA LYS A 93 22.75 -11.21 0.31
C LYS A 93 21.42 -10.53 0.01
N VAL A 94 21.07 -9.46 0.72
CA VAL A 94 19.80 -8.74 0.55
C VAL A 94 20.02 -7.46 -0.26
N LEU A 95 19.27 -7.34 -1.35
CA LEU A 95 19.10 -6.05 -2.03
C LEU A 95 17.91 -5.33 -1.40
N PHE A 96 18.17 -4.18 -0.78
CA PHE A 96 17.10 -3.29 -0.32
C PHE A 96 16.61 -2.43 -1.50
N TRP A 97 15.30 -2.48 -1.78
CA TRP A 97 14.68 -1.78 -2.92
C TRP A 97 13.62 -0.77 -2.44
N PRO A 98 14.03 0.43 -1.96
CA PRO A 98 13.11 1.49 -1.58
C PRO A 98 12.53 2.21 -2.81
N ASP A 99 11.44 2.96 -2.64
CA ASP A 99 10.81 3.67 -3.76
C ASP A 99 11.60 4.90 -4.21
N LEU A 100 12.07 5.70 -3.23
CA LEU A 100 12.89 6.88 -3.49
C LEU A 100 14.35 6.47 -3.63
N VAL A 101 14.81 6.39 -4.87
CA VAL A 101 16.24 6.28 -5.17
C VAL A 101 16.63 7.32 -6.22
N PRO A 102 17.81 7.94 -6.11
CA PRO A 102 18.28 8.92 -7.10
C PRO A 102 18.19 8.37 -8.51
N LYS A 103 17.74 9.22 -9.43
CA LYS A 103 17.45 8.88 -10.83
C LYS A 103 18.64 8.23 -11.55
N GLU A 104 19.87 8.53 -11.13
CA GLU A 104 21.08 7.96 -11.74
C GLU A 104 21.27 6.47 -11.45
N LYS A 105 20.63 5.91 -10.42
CA LYS A 105 20.87 4.52 -9.98
C LYS A 105 19.79 3.52 -10.37
N TYR A 106 18.57 3.97 -10.69
CA TYR A 106 17.43 3.08 -10.92
C TYR A 106 16.59 3.54 -12.11
N PRO A 107 16.16 2.62 -12.99
CA PRO A 107 15.28 2.96 -14.09
C PRO A 107 13.97 3.55 -13.55
N GLN A 108 13.66 4.78 -13.96
CA GLN A 108 12.41 5.45 -13.63
C GLN A 108 11.22 4.65 -14.18
N ASN A 109 10.06 4.79 -13.55
CA ASN A 109 8.79 4.21 -14.01
C ASN A 109 8.70 2.67 -14.03
N CYS A 110 9.57 1.95 -13.29
CA CYS A 110 9.47 0.49 -13.13
C CYS A 110 8.58 0.03 -11.95
N HIS A 111 7.63 0.87 -11.50
CA HIS A 111 6.70 0.48 -10.42
C HIS A 111 5.95 -0.83 -10.74
N GLN A 112 5.64 -1.06 -12.01
CA GLN A 112 4.97 -2.27 -12.51
C GLN A 112 5.75 -3.57 -12.24
N ALA A 113 7.07 -3.50 -12.04
CA ALA A 113 7.91 -4.65 -11.72
C ALA A 113 8.00 -4.95 -10.22
N ARG A 114 7.41 -4.10 -9.37
CA ARG A 114 7.61 -4.16 -7.92
C ARG A 114 6.46 -4.90 -7.26
N PRO A 115 6.71 -6.02 -6.56
CA PRO A 115 5.66 -6.78 -5.88
C PRO A 115 4.87 -5.96 -4.84
N ILE A 116 5.48 -4.95 -4.23
CA ILE A 116 4.86 -4.14 -3.18
C ILE A 116 3.59 -3.41 -3.66
N GLU A 117 3.51 -3.06 -4.94
CA GLU A 117 2.32 -2.46 -5.55
C GLU A 117 1.14 -3.44 -5.51
N THR A 118 1.34 -4.62 -6.10
CA THR A 118 0.34 -5.69 -6.16
C THR A 118 -0.06 -6.15 -4.76
N ILE A 119 0.90 -6.32 -3.86
CA ILE A 119 0.61 -6.72 -2.48
C ILE A 119 -0.16 -5.61 -1.75
N GLY A 120 0.17 -4.35 -2.00
CA GLY A 120 -0.55 -3.20 -1.48
C GLY A 120 -2.00 -3.15 -1.96
N GLN A 121 -2.28 -3.49 -3.22
CA GLN A 121 -3.63 -3.60 -3.77
C GLN A 121 -4.41 -4.74 -3.11
N ILE A 122 -3.82 -5.94 -3.03
CA ILE A 122 -4.43 -7.10 -2.34
C ILE A 122 -4.76 -6.76 -0.88
N LEU A 123 -3.88 -6.04 -0.19
CA LEU A 123 -4.12 -5.61 1.18
C LEU A 123 -5.30 -4.64 1.27
N GLU A 124 -5.41 -3.68 0.35
CA GLU A 124 -6.52 -2.72 0.30
C GLU A 124 -7.85 -3.44 0.08
N GLU A 125 -7.91 -4.33 -0.90
CA GLU A 125 -9.09 -5.17 -1.17
C GLU A 125 -9.49 -5.99 0.06
N LYS A 126 -8.53 -6.62 0.75
CA LYS A 126 -8.80 -7.38 1.98
C LYS A 126 -9.26 -6.49 3.15
N VAL A 127 -8.72 -5.28 3.27
CA VAL A 127 -9.08 -4.33 4.33
C VAL A 127 -10.54 -3.91 4.18
N TYR A 128 -10.93 -3.51 2.97
CA TYR A 128 -12.25 -2.93 2.67
C TYR A 128 -13.27 -3.91 2.08
N GLY A 129 -12.89 -5.17 1.86
CA GLY A 129 -13.77 -6.19 1.32
C GLY A 129 -15.07 -6.35 2.11
N GLY A 130 -16.17 -6.53 1.38
CA GLY A 130 -17.52 -6.58 1.94
C GLY A 130 -18.06 -5.23 2.40
N GLY A 131 -17.56 -4.12 1.85
CA GLY A 131 -17.99 -2.76 2.22
C GLY A 131 -17.54 -2.37 3.63
N TRP A 132 -16.45 -2.95 4.13
CA TRP A 132 -16.00 -2.70 5.50
C TRP A 132 -15.48 -1.26 5.65
N GLU A 133 -15.93 -0.59 6.71
CA GLU A 133 -15.51 0.76 7.06
C GLU A 133 -15.04 0.84 8.51
N ALA A 134 -14.09 1.73 8.77
CA ALA A 134 -13.59 2.02 10.11
C ALA A 134 -14.30 3.24 10.69
N LYS A 135 -14.73 3.15 11.96
CA LYS A 135 -15.21 4.29 12.74
C LYS A 135 -14.06 5.11 13.35
N THR A 136 -12.91 4.46 13.60
CA THR A 136 -11.73 5.11 14.20
C THR A 136 -10.43 4.64 13.55
N ILE A 137 -9.37 5.44 13.70
CA ILE A 137 -8.03 5.09 13.20
C ILE A 137 -7.47 3.85 13.87
N ASP A 138 -7.74 3.63 15.15
CA ASP A 138 -7.29 2.43 15.85
C ASP A 138 -7.99 1.17 15.32
N GLN A 139 -9.27 1.28 14.97
CA GLN A 139 -9.99 0.19 14.31
C GLN A 139 -9.38 -0.12 12.94
N LEU A 140 -9.09 0.91 12.14
CA LEU A 140 -8.42 0.76 10.84
C LEU A 140 -7.03 0.12 10.99
N LYS A 141 -6.22 0.59 11.94
CA LYS A 141 -4.89 0.05 12.24
C LYS A 141 -4.94 -1.44 12.59
N ARG A 142 -5.86 -1.84 13.49
CA ARG A 142 -6.04 -3.25 13.88
C ARG A 142 -6.51 -4.10 12.69
N ARG A 143 -7.39 -3.57 11.83
CA ARG A 143 -7.85 -4.24 10.62
C ARG A 143 -6.70 -4.48 9.64
N ILE A 144 -5.91 -3.45 9.33
CA ILE A 144 -4.75 -3.56 8.44
C ILE A 144 -3.77 -4.61 8.96
N GLN A 145 -3.40 -4.56 10.25
CA GLN A 145 -2.51 -5.55 10.86
C GLN A 145 -3.06 -6.98 10.75
N ARG A 146 -4.36 -7.17 10.91
CA ARG A 146 -5.01 -8.47 10.78
C ARG A 146 -4.99 -8.97 9.34
N GLN A 147 -5.29 -8.11 8.37
CA GLN A 147 -5.32 -8.51 6.96
C GLN A 147 -3.94 -8.73 6.37
N LEU A 148 -2.93 -7.98 6.82
CA LEU A 148 -1.53 -8.18 6.43
C LEU A 148 -1.07 -9.61 6.76
N LYS A 149 -1.44 -10.12 7.94
CA LYS A 149 -1.16 -11.52 8.36
C LYS A 149 -1.93 -12.59 7.58
N ARG A 150 -2.96 -12.19 6.81
CA ARG A 150 -3.82 -13.08 6.00
C ARG A 150 -3.47 -13.01 4.51
N ILE A 151 -2.40 -12.30 4.16
CA ILE A 151 -1.84 -12.36 2.82
C ILE A 151 -1.20 -13.73 2.65
N ASP A 152 -1.55 -14.41 1.56
CA ASP A 152 -1.01 -15.72 1.26
C ASP A 152 0.47 -15.58 0.83
N MET A 153 1.36 -16.21 1.60
CA MET A 153 2.80 -16.16 1.31
C MET A 153 3.18 -16.93 0.04
N LYS A 154 2.39 -17.91 -0.41
CA LYS A 154 2.64 -18.57 -1.71
C LYS A 154 2.48 -17.58 -2.85
N SER A 155 1.43 -16.75 -2.80
CA SER A 155 1.22 -15.66 -3.73
C SER A 155 2.37 -14.64 -3.71
N VAL A 156 2.87 -14.28 -2.52
CA VAL A 156 4.04 -13.39 -2.37
C VAL A 156 5.29 -14.02 -3.01
N GLN A 157 5.58 -15.29 -2.71
CA GLN A 157 6.72 -16.02 -3.28
C GLN A 157 6.65 -16.10 -4.80
N ALA A 158 5.47 -16.36 -5.35
CA ALA A 158 5.24 -16.35 -6.80
C ALA A 158 5.59 -14.99 -7.41
N MET A 159 5.13 -13.87 -6.80
CA MET A 159 5.48 -12.52 -7.26
C MET A 159 6.99 -12.29 -7.25
N PHE A 160 7.68 -12.63 -6.15
CA PHE A 160 9.13 -12.45 -6.05
C PHE A 160 9.92 -13.30 -7.07
N SER A 161 9.51 -14.55 -7.29
CA SER A 161 10.15 -15.42 -8.29
C SER A 161 10.03 -14.87 -9.73
N SER A 162 8.96 -14.12 -10.00
CA SER A 162 8.67 -13.56 -11.33
C SER A 162 9.46 -12.29 -11.67
N ILE A 163 10.06 -11.60 -10.67
CA ILE A 163 10.76 -10.31 -10.82
C ILE A 163 11.82 -10.40 -11.93
N ARG A 164 12.67 -11.44 -11.92
CA ARG A 164 13.73 -11.58 -12.93
C ARG A 164 13.17 -11.68 -14.35
N LYS A 165 12.04 -12.38 -14.52
CA LYS A 165 11.36 -12.51 -15.82
C LYS A 165 10.75 -11.17 -16.24
N GLN A 166 10.13 -10.43 -15.32
CA GLN A 166 9.58 -9.10 -15.57
C GLN A 166 10.68 -8.11 -15.97
N LEU A 167 11.80 -8.06 -15.23
CA LEU A 167 12.93 -7.19 -15.56
C LEU A 167 13.52 -7.47 -16.95
N ARG A 168 13.64 -8.75 -17.33
CA ARG A 168 14.07 -9.12 -18.70
C ARG A 168 13.08 -8.65 -19.77
N LYS A 169 11.78 -8.81 -19.53
CA LYS A 169 10.74 -8.30 -20.44
C LYS A 169 10.84 -6.79 -20.58
N ILE A 170 11.02 -6.07 -19.47
CA ILE A 170 11.17 -4.61 -19.46
C ILE A 170 12.41 -4.18 -20.25
N ALA A 171 13.54 -4.85 -20.03
CA ALA A 171 14.78 -4.55 -20.74
C ALA A 171 14.63 -4.72 -22.26
N HIS A 172 13.85 -5.71 -22.71
CA HIS A 172 13.66 -6.01 -24.14
C HIS A 172 12.53 -5.20 -24.80
N LYS A 173 11.43 -4.94 -24.08
CA LYS A 173 10.17 -4.45 -24.65
C LYS A 173 9.67 -3.14 -24.02
N GLY A 174 10.43 -2.57 -23.09
CA GLY A 174 10.06 -1.37 -22.34
C GLY A 174 9.18 -1.66 -21.13
N PRO A 175 8.96 -0.65 -20.26
CA PRO A 175 8.33 -0.79 -18.95
C PRO A 175 6.92 -1.40 -18.99
N PHE A 176 6.10 -0.99 -19.97
CA PHE A 176 4.71 -1.44 -20.11
C PHE A 176 4.55 -2.94 -20.45
N ALA A 177 5.62 -3.62 -20.87
CA ALA A 177 5.60 -5.05 -21.17
C ALA A 177 5.52 -5.94 -19.92
N ALA A 178 5.68 -5.37 -18.71
CA ALA A 178 5.54 -6.10 -17.45
C ALA A 178 4.09 -6.37 -17.06
N CYS A 179 3.11 -5.63 -17.62
CA CYS A 179 1.69 -5.74 -17.27
C CYS A 179 0.91 -6.82 -18.04
N SER A 180 1.55 -7.55 -18.95
CA SER A 180 0.92 -8.66 -19.67
C SER A 180 1.05 -9.95 -18.82
N PHE A 181 0.00 -10.26 -18.07
CA PHE A 181 -0.20 -11.56 -17.43
C PHE A 181 -0.62 -12.60 -18.46
#